data_AF-A0A7X2PT35-F1
#
_entry.id   AF-A0A7X2PT35-F1
#
_cell.length_a   1.000
_cell.length_b   1.000
_cell.length_c   1.000
_cell.angle_alpha   90.00
_cell.angle_beta   90.00
_cell.angle_gamma   90.00
#
_symmetry.space_group_name_H-M   'P 1'
#
loop_
_entity.id
_entity.type
_entity.pdbx_description
1 polymer ?
#
loop_
_entity_poly.entity_id
_entity_poly.type
_entity_poly.pdbx_seq_one_letter_code
_entity_poly.pdbx_strand_id
1 'polypeptide(L)'
;MSDEKVRVERSEDFEEVYANNVRYESSVWDLKMLFGQLDLSRTPPEIIRLHTGMTVPWTAAKIAAYFMVVNVILHQNANGEIKVPDQVLPPRPDPDSPELDNLGKDTVTYLSWVYDQFFGPDPYIPPGVDVGKI
;
A
#
# COMPACT_ATOMS: atom_id res chain seq x y z
N MET A 1 -16.48 -5.47 36.52
CA MET A 1 -16.36 -6.54 35.52
C MET A 1 -15.19 -6.17 34.64
N SER A 2 -14.10 -6.93 34.67
CA SER A 2 -12.93 -6.67 33.84
C SER A 2 -13.27 -6.97 32.39
N ASP A 3 -13.25 -5.96 31.52
CA ASP A 3 -13.21 -6.13 30.07
C ASP A 3 -11.96 -6.95 29.73
N GLU A 4 -12.13 -8.24 29.52
CA GLU A 4 -11.07 -9.09 29.02
C GLU A 4 -10.84 -8.72 27.55
N LYS A 5 -9.87 -7.84 27.36
CA LYS A 5 -9.36 -7.38 26.07
C LYS A 5 -8.94 -8.58 25.25
N VAL A 6 -9.29 -8.56 23.96
CA VAL A 6 -8.87 -9.56 22.95
C VAL A 6 -7.42 -9.98 23.18
N ARG A 7 -7.20 -11.26 23.42
CA ARG A 7 -5.87 -11.85 23.58
C ARG A 7 -5.33 -12.25 22.20
N VAL A 8 -4.17 -11.73 21.85
CA VAL A 8 -3.48 -12.08 20.60
C VAL A 8 -2.52 -13.23 20.89
N GLU A 9 -2.70 -14.34 20.20
CA GLU A 9 -1.82 -15.52 20.29
C GLU A 9 -1.34 -15.91 18.89
N ARG A 10 -0.13 -16.44 18.82
CA ARG A 10 0.41 -17.02 17.58
C ARG A 10 -0.10 -18.45 17.47
N SER A 11 -0.60 -18.83 16.30
CA SER A 11 -0.91 -20.22 15.97
C SER A 11 0.38 -21.03 15.81
N GLU A 12 0.27 -22.37 15.81
CA GLU A 12 1.39 -23.27 15.56
C GLU A 12 2.06 -23.02 14.19
N ASP A 13 1.26 -22.68 13.18
CA ASP A 13 1.72 -22.37 11.82
C ASP A 13 2.05 -20.88 11.61
N PHE A 14 2.23 -20.10 12.68
CA PHE A 14 2.60 -18.69 12.54
C PHE A 14 4.04 -18.56 12.07
N GLU A 15 4.23 -18.00 10.88
CA GLU A 15 5.55 -17.77 10.28
C GLU A 15 5.87 -16.27 10.13
N GLU A 16 7.10 -15.89 10.45
CA GLU A 16 7.66 -14.57 10.17
C GLU A 16 8.59 -14.66 8.97
N VAL A 17 8.07 -14.37 7.77
CA VAL A 17 8.83 -14.44 6.52
C VAL A 17 9.02 -13.05 5.94
N TYR A 18 10.24 -12.72 5.56
CA TYR A 18 10.55 -11.46 4.89
C TYR A 18 9.92 -11.42 3.49
N ALA A 19 9.40 -10.28 3.07
CA ALA A 19 8.95 -10.05 1.70
C ALA A 19 9.36 -8.66 1.23
N ASN A 20 9.87 -8.55 0.01
CA ASN A 20 10.19 -7.28 -0.64
C ASN A 20 9.29 -6.99 -1.86
N ASN A 21 8.34 -7.88 -2.13
CA ASN A 21 7.31 -7.70 -3.15
C ASN A 21 5.94 -8.06 -2.58
N VAL A 22 4.94 -7.24 -2.91
CA VAL A 22 3.53 -7.49 -2.61
C VAL A 22 2.73 -7.32 -3.88
N ARG A 23 1.86 -8.29 -4.19
CA ARG A 23 0.87 -8.21 -5.26
C ARG A 23 -0.54 -8.25 -4.68
N TYR A 24 -1.47 -7.61 -5.38
CA TYR A 24 -2.85 -7.45 -4.95
C TYR A 24 -3.79 -8.06 -5.99
N GLU A 25 -4.70 -8.92 -5.52
CA GLU A 25 -5.78 -9.50 -6.31
C GLU A 25 -7.11 -9.11 -5.62
N SER A 26 -7.92 -8.27 -6.27
CA SER A 26 -9.19 -7.81 -5.71
C SER A 26 -10.37 -8.63 -6.24
N SER A 27 -11.33 -8.93 -5.36
CA SER A 27 -12.63 -9.50 -5.71
C SER A 27 -13.77 -8.60 -5.21
N VAL A 28 -15.03 -8.93 -5.50
CA VAL A 28 -16.17 -8.19 -4.92
C VAL A 28 -16.21 -8.35 -3.39
N TRP A 29 -15.64 -9.42 -2.85
CA TRP A 29 -15.80 -9.82 -1.45
C TRP A 29 -14.60 -9.42 -0.58
N ASP A 30 -13.41 -9.44 -1.15
CA ASP A 30 -12.16 -9.38 -0.40
C ASP A 30 -10.98 -8.90 -1.26
N LEU A 31 -9.88 -8.62 -0.55
CA LEU A 31 -8.57 -8.33 -1.12
C LEU A 31 -7.61 -9.44 -0.74
N LYS A 32 -6.99 -10.06 -1.74
CA LYS A 32 -5.92 -11.02 -1.55
C LYS A 32 -4.57 -10.37 -1.79
N MET A 33 -3.69 -10.48 -0.80
CA MET A 33 -2.32 -9.97 -0.82
C MET A 33 -1.35 -11.15 -0.96
N LEU A 34 -0.47 -11.10 -1.96
CA LEU A 34 0.54 -12.11 -2.23
C LEU A 34 1.92 -11.52 -1.94
N PHE A 35 2.60 -12.09 -0.96
CA PHE A 35 3.93 -11.68 -0.51
C PHE A 35 5.00 -12.58 -1.11
N GLY A 36 6.09 -11.97 -1.54
CA GLY A 36 7.21 -12.69 -2.11
C GLY A 36 8.54 -11.96 -2.00
N GLN A 37 9.56 -12.62 -2.52
CA GLN A 37 10.93 -12.13 -2.56
C GLN A 37 11.46 -12.14 -3.99
N LEU A 38 12.12 -11.05 -4.37
CA LEU A 38 12.91 -10.96 -5.60
C LEU A 38 14.17 -11.82 -5.47
N ASP A 39 14.32 -12.80 -6.35
CA ASP A 39 15.51 -13.64 -6.47
C ASP A 39 16.45 -13.09 -7.53
N LEU A 40 17.46 -12.35 -7.07
CA LEU A 40 18.54 -11.79 -7.89
C LEU A 40 19.71 -12.77 -8.11
N SER A 41 19.65 -13.98 -7.55
CA SER A 41 20.75 -14.96 -7.65
C SER A 41 20.82 -15.68 -9.00
N ARG A 42 19.81 -15.50 -9.86
CA ARG A 42 19.69 -16.17 -11.17
C ARG A 42 19.94 -15.22 -12.32
N THR A 43 20.52 -15.75 -13.40
CA THR A 43 20.60 -15.06 -14.70
C THR A 43 19.21 -14.61 -15.14
N PRO A 44 19.06 -13.43 -15.77
CA PRO A 44 17.77 -12.92 -16.24
C PRO A 44 16.94 -13.99 -16.97
N PRO A 45 15.61 -14.01 -16.79
CA PRO A 45 14.80 -12.99 -16.11
C PRO A 45 14.89 -13.08 -14.57
N GLU A 46 14.81 -11.92 -13.91
CA GLU A 46 14.62 -11.85 -12.47
C GLU A 46 13.28 -12.50 -12.09
N ILE A 47 13.28 -13.32 -11.03
CA ILE A 47 12.09 -14.08 -10.62
C ILE A 47 11.63 -13.59 -9.26
N ILE A 48 10.34 -13.29 -9.13
CA ILE A 48 9.69 -13.06 -7.83
C ILE A 48 9.12 -14.38 -7.35
N ARG A 49 9.59 -14.87 -6.21
CA ARG A 49 9.06 -16.07 -5.55
C ARG A 49 8.04 -15.68 -4.50
N LEU A 50 6.76 -15.95 -4.80
CA LEU A 50 5.67 -15.78 -3.84
C LEU A 50 5.70 -16.93 -2.84
N HIS A 51 5.63 -16.62 -1.54
CA HIS A 51 5.65 -17.63 -0.48
C HIS A 51 4.44 -17.53 0.45
N THR A 52 3.74 -16.40 0.50
CA THR A 52 2.59 -16.21 1.40
C THR A 52 1.47 -15.49 0.68
N GLY A 53 0.23 -15.95 0.85
CA GLY A 53 -0.96 -15.31 0.28
C GLY A 53 -2.07 -15.20 1.31
N MET A 54 -2.52 -13.99 1.63
CA MET A 54 -3.54 -13.73 2.64
C MET A 54 -4.75 -13.04 2.04
N THR A 55 -5.94 -13.62 2.23
CA THR A 55 -7.22 -13.01 1.83
C THR A 55 -7.83 -12.27 3.01
N VAL A 56 -8.16 -11.00 2.79
CA VAL A 56 -8.63 -10.09 3.83
C VAL A 56 -9.96 -9.47 3.39
N PRO A 57 -11.04 -9.58 4.18
CA PRO A 57 -12.30 -8.90 3.91
C PRO A 57 -12.12 -7.38 3.81
N TRP A 58 -12.94 -6.70 3.01
CA TRP A 58 -12.80 -5.27 2.76
C TRP A 58 -12.79 -4.39 4.03
N THR A 59 -13.52 -4.78 5.08
CA THR A 59 -13.53 -4.09 6.38
C THR A 59 -12.15 -4.11 7.05
N ALA A 60 -11.52 -5.28 7.10
CA ALA A 60 -10.18 -5.45 7.65
C ALA A 60 -9.13 -4.80 6.74
N ALA A 61 -9.27 -4.88 5.41
CA ALA A 61 -8.38 -4.24 4.46
C ALA A 61 -8.38 -2.70 4.62
N LYS A 62 -9.56 -2.09 4.83
CA LYS A 62 -9.68 -0.65 5.09
C LYS A 62 -8.96 -0.22 6.36
N ILE A 63 -9.10 -0.99 7.44
CA ILE A 63 -8.41 -0.73 8.72
C ILE A 63 -6.90 -0.90 8.56
N ALA A 64 -6.47 -1.97 7.89
CA ALA A 64 -5.06 -2.22 7.61
C ALA A 64 -4.43 -1.10 6.78
N ALA A 65 -5.12 -0.61 5.75
CA ALA A 65 -4.66 0.50 4.92
C ALA A 65 -4.43 1.78 5.75
N TYR A 66 -5.37 2.13 6.64
CA TYR A 66 -5.22 3.28 7.54
C TYR A 66 -3.96 3.15 8.41
N PHE A 67 -3.79 2.02 9.10
CA PHE A 67 -2.63 1.83 9.95
C PHE A 67 -1.32 1.75 9.17
N MET A 68 -1.33 1.23 7.94
CA MET A 68 -0.16 1.25 7.07
C MET A 68 0.29 2.69 6.79
N VAL A 69 -0.64 3.56 6.41
CA VAL A 69 -0.35 4.99 6.18
C VAL A 69 0.23 5.65 7.42
N VAL A 70 -0.40 5.45 8.58
CA VAL A 70 0.09 6.01 9.85
C VAL A 70 1.52 5.56 10.15
N ASN A 71 1.82 4.27 9.99
CA ASN A 71 3.17 3.75 10.24
C ASN A 71 4.20 4.29 9.25
N VAL A 72 3.85 4.45 7.96
CA VAL A 72 4.73 5.05 6.95
C VAL A 72 5.05 6.50 7.31
N ILE A 73 4.04 7.30 7.68
CA ILE A 73 4.24 8.71 8.10
C ILE A 73 5.16 8.78 9.32
N LEU A 74 4.91 7.98 10.35
CA LEU A 74 5.72 7.98 11.56
C LEU A 74 7.17 7.54 11.28
N HIS A 75 7.35 6.52 10.43
CA HIS A 75 8.68 6.08 10.01
C HIS A 75 9.44 7.18 9.28
N GLN A 76 8.79 7.91 8.37
CA GLN A 76 9.41 9.00 7.63
C GLN A 76 9.77 10.18 8.52
N ASN A 77 8.90 10.54 9.47
CA ASN A 77 9.20 11.58 10.44
C ASN A 77 10.44 11.23 11.29
N ALA A 78 10.63 9.94 11.61
CA ALA A 78 11.76 9.48 12.42
C ALA A 78 13.06 9.27 11.61
N ASN A 79 12.98 8.83 10.35
CA ASN A 79 14.13 8.35 9.57
C ASN A 79 14.41 9.15 8.30
N GLY A 80 13.59 10.17 8.01
CA GLY A 80 13.60 10.89 6.74
C GLY A 80 12.71 10.25 5.68
N GLU A 81 12.55 10.97 4.57
CA GLU A 81 11.70 10.60 3.45
C GLU A 81 12.10 9.24 2.82
N ILE A 82 11.10 8.40 2.52
CA ILE A 82 11.27 7.15 1.77
C ILE A 82 11.32 7.50 0.28
N LYS A 83 12.52 7.48 -0.29
CA LYS A 83 12.71 7.71 -1.74
C LYS A 83 12.35 6.46 -2.53
N VAL A 84 11.25 6.51 -3.26
CA VAL A 84 10.81 5.44 -4.15
C VAL A 84 11.38 5.71 -5.56
N PRO A 85 12.13 4.76 -6.17
CA PRO A 85 12.64 4.94 -7.53
C PRO A 85 11.53 5.04 -8.58
N ASP A 86 11.70 5.90 -9.58
CA ASP A 86 10.71 6.11 -10.66
C ASP A 86 10.35 4.81 -11.40
N GLN A 87 11.26 3.84 -11.48
CA GLN A 87 11.01 2.57 -12.17
C GLN A 87 9.97 1.68 -11.49
N VAL A 88 9.71 1.90 -10.19
CA VAL A 88 8.74 1.11 -9.41
C VAL A 88 7.53 1.94 -8.99
N LEU A 89 7.46 3.21 -9.37
CA LEU A 89 6.27 4.03 -9.16
C LEU A 89 5.13 3.50 -10.03
N PRO A 90 3.92 3.32 -9.47
CA PRO A 90 2.76 3.02 -10.30
C PRO A 90 2.46 4.21 -11.21
N PRO A 91 1.82 4.00 -12.38
CA PRO A 91 1.42 5.12 -13.21
C PRO A 91 0.39 5.99 -12.47
N ARG A 92 0.62 7.30 -12.45
CA ARG A 92 -0.37 8.24 -11.92
C ARG A 92 -1.65 8.16 -12.77
N PRO A 93 -2.83 7.98 -12.17
CA PRO A 93 -4.09 8.01 -12.92
C PRO A 93 -4.27 9.36 -13.64
N ASP A 94 -4.68 9.32 -14.91
CA ASP A 94 -4.90 10.50 -15.74
C ASP A 94 -6.41 10.76 -15.94
N PRO A 95 -6.99 11.81 -15.33
CA PRO A 95 -8.39 12.17 -15.46
C PRO A 95 -8.81 12.64 -16.85
N ASP A 96 -7.86 12.95 -17.71
CA ASP A 96 -8.10 13.40 -19.09
C ASP A 96 -7.82 12.30 -20.12
N SER A 97 -7.48 11.09 -19.66
CA SER A 97 -7.26 9.94 -20.55
C SER A 97 -8.53 9.65 -21.38
N PRO A 98 -8.40 9.46 -22.71
CA PRO A 98 -9.55 9.13 -23.56
C PRO A 98 -10.11 7.71 -23.30
N GLU A 99 -9.44 6.87 -22.51
CA GLU A 99 -9.84 5.48 -22.20
C GLU A 99 -10.68 5.34 -20.91
N LEU A 100 -11.34 6.42 -20.45
CA LEU A 100 -12.14 6.46 -19.22
C LEU A 100 -13.50 5.75 -19.37
N ASP A 101 -13.47 4.46 -19.70
CA ASP A 101 -14.68 3.75 -20.11
C ASP A 101 -15.55 3.23 -18.96
N ASN A 102 -15.12 3.26 -17.68
CA ASN A 102 -15.95 2.73 -16.59
C ASN A 102 -15.81 3.39 -15.19
N LEU A 103 -14.71 4.09 -14.89
CA LEU A 103 -14.46 4.57 -13.51
C LEU A 103 -15.11 5.94 -13.21
N GLY A 104 -15.42 6.72 -14.25
CA GLY A 104 -15.88 8.11 -14.13
C GLY A 104 -14.75 9.08 -13.77
N LYS A 105 -14.81 10.30 -14.32
CA LYS A 105 -13.79 11.35 -14.15
C LYS A 105 -13.52 11.69 -12.67
N ASP A 106 -14.58 11.73 -11.86
CA ASP A 106 -14.48 12.05 -10.43
C ASP A 106 -13.67 11.00 -9.66
N THR A 107 -13.86 9.71 -9.96
CA THR A 107 -13.09 8.63 -9.33
C THR A 107 -11.63 8.71 -9.72
N VAL A 108 -11.33 8.97 -11.00
CA VAL A 108 -9.94 9.11 -11.44
C VAL A 108 -9.29 10.32 -10.82
N THR A 109 -10.00 11.45 -10.73
CA THR A 109 -9.52 12.64 -10.01
C THR A 109 -9.20 12.34 -8.55
N TYR A 110 -10.06 11.60 -7.87
CA TYR A 110 -9.82 11.18 -6.50
C TYR A 110 -8.61 10.24 -6.38
N LEU A 111 -8.45 9.28 -7.29
CA LEU A 111 -7.29 8.38 -7.31
C LEU A 111 -5.98 9.11 -7.62
N SER A 112 -6.01 10.11 -8.50
CA SER A 112 -4.86 10.99 -8.75
C SER A 112 -4.49 11.78 -7.50
N TRP A 113 -5.48 12.31 -6.78
CA TRP A 113 -5.22 12.98 -5.48
C TRP A 113 -4.60 12.01 -4.47
N VAL A 114 -5.15 10.78 -4.34
CA VAL A 114 -4.56 9.75 -3.47
C VAL A 114 -3.13 9.44 -3.87
N TYR A 115 -2.85 9.29 -5.17
CA TYR A 115 -1.49 9.06 -5.68
C TYR A 115 -0.53 10.17 -5.21
N ASP A 116 -0.95 11.43 -5.35
CA ASP A 116 -0.13 12.59 -4.98
C ASP A 116 0.14 12.64 -3.46
N GLN A 117 -0.74 12.09 -2.61
CA GLN A 117 -0.48 12.00 -1.16
C GLN A 117 0.66 11.04 -0.80
N PHE A 118 1.01 10.10 -1.67
CA PHE A 118 2.10 9.13 -1.42
C PHE A 118 3.37 9.45 -2.21
N PHE A 119 3.23 9.93 -3.44
CA PHE A 119 4.34 10.06 -4.39
C PHE A 119 4.48 11.47 -4.98
N GLY A 120 3.63 12.41 -4.57
CA GLY A 120 3.71 13.80 -4.98
C GLY A 120 4.91 14.53 -4.35
N PRO A 121 5.14 15.80 -4.73
CA PRO A 121 6.23 16.61 -4.19
C PRO A 121 6.09 16.88 -2.69
N ASP A 122 4.85 16.84 -2.19
CA ASP A 122 4.48 17.17 -0.82
C ASP A 122 3.54 16.08 -0.24
N PRO A 123 4.06 14.86 0.02
CA PRO A 123 3.24 13.74 0.43
C PRO A 123 2.66 13.97 1.84
N TYR A 124 1.43 13.51 2.04
CA TYR A 124 0.68 13.60 3.30
C TYR A 124 0.34 15.01 3.82
N ILE A 125 0.40 16.07 3.00
CA ILE A 125 -0.14 17.37 3.38
C ILE A 125 -1.67 17.35 3.26
N PRO A 126 -2.42 17.49 4.37
CA PRO A 126 -3.88 17.57 4.30
C PRO A 126 -4.30 18.85 3.56
N PRO A 127 -5.37 18.81 2.74
CA PRO A 127 -5.92 20.01 2.12
C PRO A 127 -6.22 21.10 3.17
N GLY A 128 -5.71 22.31 2.95
CA GLY A 128 -5.93 23.45 3.84
C GLY A 128 -4.90 23.64 4.95
N VAL A 129 -3.84 22.81 5.00
CA VAL A 129 -2.68 23.05 5.86
C VAL A 129 -1.63 23.80 5.04
N ASP A 130 -1.41 25.08 5.35
CA ASP A 130 -0.31 25.87 4.78
C ASP A 130 0.99 25.44 5.45
N VAL A 131 1.66 24.47 4.84
CA VAL A 131 3.00 24.05 5.28
C VAL A 131 3.97 25.03 4.65
N GLY A 132 4.09 26.21 5.27
CA GLY A 132 5.11 27.19 4.89
C GLY A 132 6.44 26.48 4.71
N LYS A 133 7.03 26.62 3.51
CA LYS A 133 8.23 25.92 3.02
C LYS A 133 9.12 25.45 4.16
N ILE A 134 9.10 24.14 4.43
CA ILE A 134 10.09 23.48 5.29
C ILE A 134 11.42 23.47 4.53
#